data_AF-A0A377M130-F1
#
_entry.id   AF-A0A377M130-F1
#
_cell.length_a   1.000
_cell.length_b   1.000
_cell.length_c   1.000
_cell.angle_alpha   90.00
_cell.angle_beta   90.00
_cell.angle_gamma   90.00
#
_symmetry.space_group_name_H-M   'P 1'
#
loop_
_entity.id
_entity.type
_entity.pdbx_description
1 polymer ?
#
loop_
_entity_poly.entity_id
_entity_poly.type
_entity_poly.pdbx_seq_one_letter_code
_entity_poly.pdbx_strand_id
1 'polypeptide(L)' 'MVIRQNGYQIYQSYVAPGAFEITDMYPTGGAGDLDVTIKEADGSEQHFTLPYASVPVCSAKGD' A
#
# COMPACT_ATOMS: atom_id res chain seq x y z
N MET A 1 1.39 -9.90 1.52
CA MET A 1 0.77 -8.61 1.15
C MET A 1 0.08 -8.70 -0.20
N VAL A 2 -1.11 -8.14 -0.28
CA VAL A 2 -1.96 -8.09 -1.46
C VAL A 2 -2.53 -6.68 -1.56
N ILE A 3 -2.39 -6.03 -2.71
CA ILE A 3 -2.98 -4.72 -2.96
C ILE A 3 -4.10 -4.88 -3.97
N ARG A 4 -5.27 -4.33 -3.63
CA ARG A 4 -6.45 -4.31 -4.44
C ARG A 4 -6.81 -2.87 -4.77
N GLN A 5 -7.16 -2.61 -6.01
CA GLN A 5 -7.68 -1.32 -6.44
C GLN A 5 -9.03 -1.56 -7.09
N ASN A 6 -10.08 -0.88 -6.60
CA ASN A 6 -11.44 -1.03 -7.13
C ASN A 6 -11.93 -2.51 -7.17
N GLY A 7 -11.50 -3.32 -6.19
CA GLY A 7 -11.80 -4.76 -6.10
C GLY A 7 -10.89 -5.68 -6.91
N TYR A 8 -10.01 -5.15 -7.77
CA TYR A 8 -9.06 -5.93 -8.55
C TYR A 8 -7.70 -6.02 -7.85
N GLN A 9 -7.17 -7.23 -7.72
CA GLN A 9 -5.82 -7.44 -7.20
C GLN A 9 -4.79 -6.98 -8.24
N ILE A 10 -4.15 -5.83 -7.97
CA ILE A 10 -3.15 -5.23 -8.87
C ILE A 10 -1.72 -5.63 -8.47
N TYR A 11 -1.52 -6.06 -7.24
CA TYR A 11 -0.19 -6.41 -6.74
C TYR A 11 -0.27 -7.48 -5.65
N GLN A 12 0.72 -8.37 -5.62
CA GLN A 12 0.89 -9.35 -4.56
C GLN A 12 2.38 -9.59 -4.33
N SER A 13 2.80 -9.48 -3.08
CA SER A 13 4.17 -9.78 -2.69
C SER A 13 4.22 -10.32 -1.25
N TYR A 14 5.25 -11.11 -0.95
CA TYR A 14 5.52 -11.60 0.39
C TYR A 14 6.49 -10.64 1.08
N VAL A 15 6.05 -10.05 2.18
CA VAL A 15 6.86 -9.16 3.01
C VAL A 15 7.06 -9.82 4.37
N ALA A 16 8.26 -9.64 4.93
CA ALA A 16 8.55 -10.04 6.30
C ALA A 16 7.86 -9.09 7.29
N PRO A 17 7.59 -9.53 8.53
CA PRO A 17 7.11 -8.64 9.58
C PRO A 17 8.14 -7.53 9.86
N GLY A 18 7.69 -6.27 9.86
CA GLY A 18 8.56 -5.11 10.09
C GLY A 18 8.30 -3.93 9.13
N ALA A 19 9.17 -2.92 9.17
CA ALA A 19 9.10 -1.79 8.24
C ALA A 19 9.51 -2.24 6.83
N PHE A 20 8.61 -2.06 5.88
CA PHE A 20 8.88 -2.26 4.45
C PHE A 20 8.41 -1.04 3.69
N GLU A 21 9.04 -0.79 2.55
CA GLU A 21 8.64 0.26 1.62
C GLU A 21 8.40 -0.38 0.26
N ILE A 22 7.37 0.10 -0.45
CA ILE A 22 7.04 -0.39 -1.79
C ILE A 22 7.19 0.81 -2.73
N THR A 23 8.29 0.82 -3.47
CA THR A 23 8.58 1.88 -4.45
C THR A 23 8.22 1.48 -5.87
N ASP A 24 8.10 0.17 -6.12
CA ASP A 24 7.80 -0.41 -7.44
C ASP A 24 6.31 -0.74 -7.57
N MET A 25 5.47 0.26 -7.33
CA MET A 25 4.03 0.15 -7.57
C MET A 25 3.69 1.08 -8.73
N TYR A 26 3.37 0.49 -9.88
CA TYR A 26 2.67 1.20 -10.95
C TYR A 26 1.18 0.94 -10.77
N PRO A 27 0.43 1.78 -10.02
CA PRO A 27 -1.02 1.72 -10.11
C PRO A 27 -1.38 1.94 -11.58
N THR A 28 -2.22 1.07 -12.13
CA THR A 28 -2.65 1.12 -13.53
C THR A 28 -3.56 2.33 -13.74
N GLY A 29 -3.07 3.56 -13.55
CA GLY A 29 -3.72 4.84 -13.82
C GLY A 29 -5.11 5.08 -13.23
N GLY A 30 -5.65 4.15 -12.45
CA GLY A 30 -7.02 4.20 -11.95
C GLY A 30 -7.08 5.19 -10.79
N ALA A 31 -7.75 6.31 -10.99
CA ALA A 31 -8.17 7.18 -9.90
C ALA A 31 -9.13 6.41 -9.00
N GLY A 32 -8.63 5.87 -7.89
CA GLY A 32 -9.41 5.09 -6.93
C GLY A 32 -8.58 4.71 -5.73
N ASP A 33 -9.25 4.54 -4.59
CA ASP A 33 -8.63 4.15 -3.32
C ASP A 33 -7.90 2.81 -3.47
N LEU A 34 -6.71 2.74 -2.88
CA LEU A 34 -5.89 1.54 -2.86
C LEU A 34 -6.18 0.79 -1.55
N ASP A 35 -6.77 -0.40 -1.67
CA ASP A 35 -7.02 -1.27 -0.54
C ASP A 35 -5.85 -2.25 -0.38
N VAL A 36 -5.01 -1.97 0.61
CA VAL A 36 -3.80 -2.74 0.90
C VAL A 36 -4.09 -3.71 2.03
N THR A 37 -3.98 -5.01 1.75
CA THR A 37 -4.07 -6.09 2.73
C THR A 37 -2.69 -6.70 2.96
N ILE A 38 -2.03 -6.41 4.08
CA ILE A 38 -0.75 -7.02 4.44
C ILE A 38 -1.03 -8.22 5.32
N LYS A 39 -0.87 -9.41 4.74
CA LYS A 39 -0.74 -10.64 5.50
C LYS A 39 0.73 -10.90 5.80
N GLU A 40 1.10 -10.83 7.07
CA GLU A 40 2.44 -11.07 7.59
C GLU A 40 2.69 -12.56 7.76
N ALA A 41 3.96 -12.97 7.77
CA ALA A 41 4.35 -14.37 7.97
C ALA A 41 3.99 -14.90 9.37
N ASP A 42 3.83 -14.00 10.34
CA ASP A 42 3.38 -14.31 11.71
C ASP A 42 1.88 -14.67 11.77
N GLY A 43 1.14 -14.46 10.68
CA GLY A 43 -0.31 -14.69 10.60
C GLY A 43 -1.14 -13.43 10.84
N SER A 44 -0.51 -12.33 11.24
CA SER A 44 -1.15 -11.01 11.36
C SER A 44 -1.63 -10.50 10.00
N GLU A 45 -2.82 -9.89 10.01
CA GLU A 45 -3.45 -9.30 8.82
C GLU A 45 -3.73 -7.82 9.11
N GLN A 46 -3.16 -6.95 8.29
CA GLN A 46 -3.35 -5.51 8.37
C GLN A 46 -4.06 -5.02 7.12
N HIS A 47 -5.08 -4.19 7.30
CA HIS A 47 -5.82 -3.57 6.22
C HIS A 47 -5.60 -2.06 6.26
N PHE A 48 -5.17 -1.49 5.14
CA PHE A 48 -4.99 -0.07 4.96
C PHE A 48 -5.69 0.37 3.68
N THR A 49 -6.63 1.30 3.80
CA THR A 49 -7.19 1.98 2.64
C THR A 49 -6.42 3.28 2.46
N LEU A 50 -5.57 3.32 1.44
CA LEU A 50 -4.84 4.52 1.05
C LEU A 50 -5.71 5.26 0.03
N PRO A 51 -6.33 6.39 0.40
CA PRO A 51 -6.95 7.23 -0.61
C PRO A 51 -5.88 7.67 -1.59
N TYR A 52 -6.10 7.49 -2.88
CA TYR A 52 -5.25 8.07 -3.94
C TYR A 52 -5.51 9.58 -4.01
N ALA A 53 -5.34 10.27 -2.89
CA ALA A 53 -5.17 11.72 -2.85
C ALA A 53 -3.68 11.93 -3.05
N SER A 54 -3.29 12.53 -4.18
CA SER A 54 -1.92 12.96 -4.46
C SER A 54 -1.29 13.48 -3.18
N VAL A 55 -0.38 12.70 -2.58
CA VAL A 55 0.36 13.14 -1.41
C VAL A 55 1.20 14.32 -1.88
N PRO A 56 0.96 15.58 -1.43
CA PRO A 56 2.05 16.52 -1.43
C PRO A 56 3.10 15.91 -0.50
N VAL A 57 4.23 15.53 -1.08
CA VAL A 57 5.44 15.21 -0.34
C VAL A 57 5.80 16.43 0.52
N CYS A 58 5.38 16.45 1.78
CA CYS A 58 5.90 17.41 2.75
C CYS A 58 5.68 16.90 4.18
N SER A 59 6.49 15.92 4.57
CA SER A 59 6.87 15.74 5.97
C SER A 59 8.38 15.59 6.06
N ALA A 60 9.10 16.58 5.53
CA ALA A 60 10.44 16.88 6.03
C ALA A 60 10.27 17.81 7.23
N LYS A 61 10.37 17.22 8.42
CA LYS A 61 10.60 17.86 9.70
C LYS A 61 11.45 19.14 9.57
N GLY A 62 10.96 20.25 10.12
CA GLY A 62 11.75 21.45 10.37
C GLY A 62 10.91 22.68 10.71
N ASP A 63 10.56 22.84 11.99
CA ASP A 63 11.03 23.98 12.79
C ASP A 63 11.06 23.56 14.28
#